data_AF-A0A520JJD0-F1
#
_entry.id   AF-A0A520JJD0-F1
#
_cell.length_a   1.000
_cell.length_b   1.000
_cell.length_c   1.000
_cell.angle_alpha   90.00
_cell.angle_beta   90.00
_cell.angle_gamma   90.00
#
_symmetry.space_group_name_H-M   'P 1'
#
loop_
_entity.id
_entity.type
_entity.pdbx_description
1 polymer ?
#
loop_
_entity_poly.entity_id
_entity_poly.type
_entity_poly.pdbx_seq_one_letter_code
_entity_poly.pdbx_strand_id
1 'polypeptide(L)'
;MPLSAQAAASAEAQPSVDLVNPLMGTDSDYTLSYGNTYPAVAVPWGMNFWTPVTGKPGSGWGYTYDGNKINGIKQTHQPSPWMNDYAAFALMATTGALKVKADERASWYSHKAEESRPYSYKVYLADYDVTAEVAPTNRAAQFRFTFPESDDAHIILDGYAGGSMVSVDPVKRRITGYVRNNHGGVPDNFHNYFVAEFDHDFTVSQTWDGKGQV
;
A
#
# COMPACT_ATOMS: atom_id res chain seq x y z
N MET A 1 -49.08 4.11 -42.83
CA MET A 1 -47.73 4.53 -42.41
C MET A 1 -47.64 4.36 -40.90
N PRO A 2 -47.12 3.25 -40.35
CA PRO A 2 -46.78 3.23 -38.93
C PRO A 2 -45.48 4.03 -38.73
N LEU A 3 -45.48 4.98 -37.79
CA LEU A 3 -44.24 5.58 -37.30
C LEU A 3 -43.49 4.52 -36.49
N SER A 4 -42.30 4.13 -36.93
CA SER A 4 -41.34 3.42 -36.09
C SER A 4 -40.83 4.39 -35.03
N ALA A 5 -41.15 4.12 -33.77
CA ALA A 5 -40.51 4.79 -32.65
C ALA A 5 -39.07 4.25 -32.53
N GLN A 6 -38.09 5.11 -32.81
CA GLN A 6 -36.69 4.82 -32.51
C GLN A 6 -36.55 4.82 -30.98
N ALA A 7 -36.25 3.67 -30.38
CA ALA A 7 -35.91 3.61 -28.97
C ALA A 7 -34.63 4.45 -28.76
N ALA A 8 -34.74 5.53 -27.98
CA ALA A 8 -33.57 6.26 -27.52
C ALA A 8 -32.78 5.30 -26.60
N ALA A 9 -31.55 4.99 -26.99
CA ALA A 9 -30.63 4.27 -26.12
C ALA A 9 -30.45 5.10 -24.83
N SER A 10 -30.79 4.52 -23.68
CA SER A 10 -30.44 5.12 -22.40
C SER A 10 -28.93 5.14 -22.29
N ALA A 11 -28.33 6.31 -22.06
CA ALA A 11 -26.93 6.38 -21.68
C ALA A 11 -26.78 5.65 -20.35
N GLU A 12 -25.95 4.60 -20.31
CA GLU A 12 -25.67 3.89 -19.06
C GLU A 12 -25.16 4.89 -18.02
N ALA A 13 -25.85 4.96 -16.89
CA ALA A 13 -25.45 5.83 -15.78
C ALA A 13 -24.10 5.33 -15.23
N GLN A 14 -23.12 6.23 -15.16
CA GLN A 14 -21.80 5.93 -14.60
C GLN A 14 -21.95 5.41 -13.16
N PRO A 15 -21.27 4.30 -12.78
CA PRO A 15 -21.26 3.83 -11.41
C PRO A 15 -20.81 4.93 -10.43
N SER A 16 -21.53 5.11 -9.32
CA SER A 16 -21.24 6.18 -8.36
C SER A 16 -19.83 6.08 -7.75
N VAL A 17 -19.29 4.87 -7.67
CA VAL A 17 -17.93 4.62 -7.18
C VAL A 17 -16.86 5.22 -8.08
N ASP A 18 -17.14 5.37 -9.38
CA ASP A 18 -16.21 5.94 -10.37
C ASP A 18 -16.12 7.48 -10.25
N LEU A 19 -17.05 8.10 -9.52
CA LEU A 19 -17.02 9.52 -9.19
C LEU A 19 -16.16 9.82 -7.95
N VAL A 20 -15.77 8.79 -7.19
CA VAL A 20 -14.98 8.97 -5.96
C VAL A 20 -13.52 9.23 -6.31
N ASN A 21 -12.97 10.31 -5.75
CA ASN A 21 -11.54 10.61 -5.82
C ASN A 21 -10.88 10.40 -4.45
N PRO A 22 -10.18 9.26 -4.21
CA PRO A 22 -9.47 9.04 -2.95
C PRO A 22 -8.30 10.01 -2.70
N LEU A 23 -7.83 10.73 -3.73
CA LEU A 23 -6.79 11.75 -3.60
C LEU A 23 -7.34 13.11 -3.14
N MET A 24 -8.66 13.26 -2.98
CA MET A 24 -9.24 14.50 -2.48
C MET A 24 -8.76 14.76 -1.04
N GLY A 25 -8.03 15.86 -0.85
CA GLY A 25 -7.48 16.29 0.44
C GLY A 25 -6.05 15.79 0.74
N THR A 26 -5.41 15.05 -0.18
CA THR A 26 -4.05 14.50 0.03
C THR A 26 -2.95 15.50 -0.27
N ASP A 27 -3.24 16.58 -0.99
CA ASP A 27 -2.35 17.74 -1.15
C ASP A 27 -2.44 18.61 0.11
N SER A 28 -1.94 18.08 1.23
CA SER A 28 -1.94 18.74 2.54
C SER A 28 -0.59 18.59 3.20
N ASP A 29 -0.21 19.58 3.99
CA ASP A 29 0.97 19.53 4.85
C ASP A 29 0.62 19.84 6.32
N TYR A 30 1.64 19.85 7.18
CA TYR A 30 1.48 20.15 8.61
C TYR A 30 0.92 21.56 8.86
N THR A 31 1.34 22.54 8.06
CA THR A 31 1.03 23.96 8.24
C THR A 31 -0.36 24.32 7.74
N LEU A 32 -0.81 23.70 6.64
CA LEU A 32 -2.11 23.96 6.05
C LEU A 32 -2.75 22.66 5.51
N SER A 33 -3.92 22.36 6.07
CA SER A 33 -4.73 21.22 5.67
C SER A 33 -5.69 21.60 4.54
N TYR A 34 -5.68 20.80 3.48
CA TYR A 34 -6.74 20.75 2.46
C TYR A 34 -7.65 19.53 2.65
N GLY A 35 -7.47 18.79 3.74
CA GLY A 35 -8.24 17.61 4.11
C GLY A 35 -7.47 16.67 5.03
N ASN A 36 -6.14 16.64 4.92
CA ASN A 36 -5.26 15.73 5.68
C ASN A 36 -5.69 14.26 5.54
N THR A 37 -6.02 13.87 4.31
CA THR A 37 -6.43 12.51 3.95
C THR A 37 -5.26 11.73 3.35
N TYR A 38 -5.43 10.42 3.20
CA TYR A 38 -4.60 9.55 2.38
C TYR A 38 -5.52 8.74 1.47
N PRO A 39 -5.06 8.26 0.30
CA PRO A 39 -5.88 7.45 -0.59
C PRO A 39 -6.09 6.06 0.02
N ALA A 40 -7.15 5.94 0.81
CA ALA A 40 -7.54 4.70 1.45
C ALA A 40 -8.18 3.75 0.43
N VAL A 41 -7.52 2.62 0.19
CA VAL A 41 -8.08 1.50 -0.57
C VAL A 41 -8.70 0.55 0.44
N ALA A 42 -10.02 0.47 0.44
CA ALA A 42 -10.78 -0.29 1.44
C ALA A 42 -12.22 -0.57 0.99
N VAL A 43 -12.81 -1.60 1.58
CA VAL A 43 -14.27 -1.75 1.63
C VAL A 43 -14.86 -0.84 2.73
N PRO A 44 -16.15 -0.47 2.67
CA PRO A 44 -16.79 0.30 3.73
C PRO A 44 -16.59 -0.33 5.11
N TRP A 45 -16.03 0.44 6.05
CA TRP A 45 -15.67 0.01 7.42
C TRP A 45 -14.76 -1.23 7.46
N GLY A 46 -13.89 -1.40 6.46
CA GLY A 46 -12.82 -2.40 6.48
C GLY A 46 -11.97 -2.30 7.75
N MET A 47 -11.63 -3.44 8.34
CA MET A 47 -10.72 -3.51 9.48
C MET A 47 -9.31 -3.05 9.10
N ASN A 48 -8.85 -3.44 7.91
CA ASN A 48 -7.51 -3.16 7.40
C ASN A 48 -7.61 -2.32 6.13
N PHE A 49 -7.12 -1.08 6.15
CA PHE A 49 -7.02 -0.25 4.96
C PHE A 49 -5.64 -0.40 4.33
N TRP A 50 -5.53 -0.10 3.04
CA TRP A 50 -4.26 -0.08 2.32
C TRP A 50 -4.03 1.28 1.68
N THR A 51 -2.79 1.75 1.68
CA THR A 51 -2.44 3.05 1.07
C THR A 51 -0.97 3.10 0.64
N PRO A 52 -0.63 3.73 -0.50
CA PRO A 52 0.76 4.07 -0.83
C PRO A 52 1.39 4.98 0.24
N VAL A 53 2.71 4.90 0.39
CA VAL A 53 3.47 5.73 1.34
C VAL A 53 4.52 6.54 0.60
N THR A 54 4.43 7.86 0.70
CA THR A 54 5.42 8.82 0.19
C THR A 54 6.21 9.51 1.30
N GLY A 55 5.63 9.58 2.49
CA GLY A 55 6.24 10.17 3.68
C GLY A 55 7.34 9.33 4.30
N LYS A 56 8.07 9.94 5.22
CA LYS A 56 9.10 9.23 6.01
C LYS A 56 8.45 8.21 6.96
N PRO A 57 9.12 7.09 7.27
CA PRO A 57 8.65 6.15 8.28
C PRO A 57 8.29 6.86 9.60
N GLY A 58 7.10 6.56 10.13
CA GLY A 58 6.58 7.17 11.37
C GLY A 58 5.91 8.54 11.21
N SER A 59 5.95 9.16 10.02
CA SER A 59 5.21 10.40 9.75
C SER A 59 3.70 10.15 9.71
N GLY A 60 2.92 11.02 10.37
CA GLY A 60 1.46 11.05 10.22
C GLY A 60 1.02 11.47 8.80
N TRP A 61 1.81 12.27 8.10
CA TRP A 61 1.65 12.53 6.67
C TRP A 61 2.34 11.41 5.89
N GLY A 62 1.72 10.22 5.93
CA GLY A 62 2.24 9.01 5.28
C GLY A 62 2.14 9.07 3.75
N TYR A 63 1.11 9.73 3.23
CA TYR A 63 0.98 10.08 1.81
C TYR A 63 0.69 11.57 1.71
N THR A 64 1.42 12.25 0.83
CA THR A 64 1.13 13.60 0.38
C THR A 64 1.20 13.64 -1.15
N TYR A 65 0.33 14.44 -1.77
CA TYR A 65 0.27 14.57 -3.24
C TYR A 65 1.58 15.12 -3.83
N ASP A 66 2.28 16.01 -3.12
CA ASP A 66 3.60 16.52 -3.53
C ASP A 66 4.75 15.52 -3.33
N GLY A 67 4.46 14.36 -2.73
CA GLY A 67 5.43 13.28 -2.54
C GLY A 67 5.79 12.61 -3.85
N ASN A 68 7.06 12.70 -4.24
CA ASN A 68 7.53 12.23 -5.56
C ASN A 68 8.00 10.77 -5.60
N LYS A 69 8.09 10.11 -4.44
CA LYS A 69 8.56 8.73 -4.34
C LYS A 69 7.66 7.90 -3.46
N ILE A 70 7.44 6.65 -3.85
CA ILE A 70 6.73 5.65 -3.04
C ILE A 70 7.74 4.68 -2.44
N ASN A 71 7.65 4.45 -1.13
CA ASN A 71 8.51 3.50 -0.41
C ASN A 71 7.79 2.22 0.05
N GLY A 72 6.51 2.08 -0.30
CA GLY A 72 5.71 0.88 -0.11
C GLY A 72 4.22 1.16 -0.17
N ILE A 73 3.43 0.08 -0.19
CA ILE A 73 1.99 0.11 0.05
C ILE A 73 1.75 -0.51 1.43
N LYS A 74 1.16 0.27 2.33
CA LYS A 74 1.07 0.00 3.76
C LYS A 74 -0.34 -0.42 4.16
N GLN A 75 -0.45 -1.47 4.98
CA GLN A 75 -1.64 -1.72 5.78
C GLN A 75 -1.72 -0.67 6.88
N THR A 76 -2.80 0.10 6.97
CA THR A 76 -2.93 1.24 7.87
C THR A 76 -4.25 1.20 8.64
N HIS A 77 -4.23 1.78 9.84
CA HIS A 77 -5.42 2.05 10.65
C HIS A 77 -5.50 3.51 11.09
N GLN A 78 -4.58 4.35 10.59
CA GLN A 78 -4.44 5.75 10.94
C GLN A 78 -5.74 6.53 10.68
N PRO A 79 -6.37 7.14 11.70
CA PRO A 79 -7.57 7.95 11.49
C PRO A 79 -7.27 9.41 11.12
N SER A 80 -6.09 9.90 11.50
CA SER A 80 -5.62 11.26 11.17
C SER A 80 -4.09 11.33 11.30
N PRO A 81 -3.41 12.28 10.62
CA PRO A 81 -1.97 12.46 10.79
C PRO A 81 -1.58 12.82 12.23
N TRP A 82 -2.48 13.40 13.01
CA TRP A 82 -2.24 13.83 14.39
C TRP A 82 -2.24 12.68 15.40
N MET A 83 -3.13 11.71 15.20
CA MET A 83 -3.18 10.49 16.01
C MET A 83 -2.16 9.44 15.55
N ASN A 84 -1.75 9.52 14.29
CA ASN A 84 -0.82 8.60 13.65
C ASN A 84 -1.37 7.16 13.66
N ASP A 85 -0.52 6.19 13.34
CA ASP A 85 -0.95 4.84 12.96
C ASP A 85 -0.68 3.80 14.06
N TYR A 86 -1.24 2.61 13.88
CA TYR A 86 -0.94 1.44 14.68
C TYR A 86 -0.93 0.17 13.84
N ALA A 87 -0.16 -0.82 14.27
CA ALA A 87 -0.09 -2.18 13.77
C ALA A 87 -0.02 -2.27 12.24
N ALA A 88 0.91 -1.49 11.70
CA ALA A 88 1.09 -1.29 10.28
C ALA A 88 2.32 -2.05 9.78
N PHE A 89 2.26 -2.49 8.54
CA PHE A 89 3.40 -3.01 7.79
C PHE A 89 3.24 -2.61 6.33
N ALA A 90 4.31 -2.67 5.54
CA ALA A 90 4.26 -2.36 4.12
C ALA A 90 4.88 -3.44 3.24
N LEU A 91 4.38 -3.51 2.01
CA LEU A 91 4.97 -4.29 0.94
C LEU A 91 5.56 -3.35 -0.12
N MET A 92 6.74 -3.69 -0.62
CA MET A 92 7.39 -2.97 -1.72
C MET A 92 8.03 -3.98 -2.67
N ALA A 93 7.77 -3.85 -3.97
CA ALA A 93 8.41 -4.64 -5.01
C ALA A 93 9.57 -3.86 -5.62
N THR A 94 10.72 -4.51 -5.79
CA THR A 94 11.95 -3.88 -6.27
C THR A 94 12.71 -4.83 -7.19
N THR A 95 13.54 -4.26 -8.06
CA THR A 95 14.50 -5.00 -8.91
C THR A 95 15.93 -4.55 -8.65
N GLY A 96 16.89 -5.39 -9.01
CA GLY A 96 18.32 -5.13 -8.80
C GLY A 96 18.74 -5.25 -7.33
N ALA A 97 19.75 -4.48 -6.92
CA ALA A 97 20.34 -4.60 -5.59
C ALA A 97 19.31 -4.37 -4.46
N LEU A 98 19.24 -5.32 -3.53
CA LEU A 98 18.31 -5.27 -2.38
C LEU A 98 18.65 -4.09 -1.46
N LYS A 99 17.67 -3.21 -1.25
CA LYS A 99 17.73 -2.08 -0.32
C LYS A 99 16.58 -2.19 0.66
N VAL A 100 16.87 -2.42 1.94
CA VAL A 100 15.81 -2.65 2.94
C VAL A 100 15.30 -1.37 3.59
N LYS A 101 16.09 -0.30 3.62
CA LYS A 101 15.67 0.98 4.21
C LYS A 101 14.67 1.70 3.31
N ALA A 102 13.63 2.28 3.92
CA ALA A 102 12.51 2.89 3.21
C ALA A 102 12.93 4.01 2.23
N ASP A 103 13.86 4.85 2.67
CA ASP A 103 14.42 5.98 1.93
C ASP A 103 15.38 5.55 0.81
N GLU A 104 16.05 4.40 0.97
CA GLU A 104 16.94 3.83 -0.07
C GLU A 104 16.15 3.04 -1.13
N ARG A 105 15.04 2.38 -0.74
CA ARG A 105 14.17 1.59 -1.63
C ARG A 105 13.06 2.39 -2.30
N ALA A 106 12.94 3.68 -2.00
CA ALA A 106 11.87 4.51 -2.51
C ALA A 106 12.01 4.72 -4.03
N SER A 107 10.93 4.46 -4.77
CA SER A 107 10.88 4.59 -6.23
C SER A 107 10.19 5.87 -6.66
N TRP A 108 10.73 6.57 -7.66
CA TRP A 108 9.99 7.63 -8.36
C TRP A 108 8.69 7.11 -8.97
N TYR A 109 7.64 7.93 -8.92
CA TYR A 109 6.38 7.69 -9.63
C TYR A 109 5.79 9.01 -10.13
N SER A 110 4.69 8.94 -10.88
CA SER A 110 3.91 10.11 -11.26
C SER A 110 2.42 9.81 -11.11
N HIS A 111 1.62 10.80 -10.72
CA HIS A 111 0.16 10.69 -10.72
C HIS A 111 -0.43 10.34 -12.10
N LYS A 112 0.30 10.59 -13.20
CA LYS A 112 -0.13 10.16 -14.54
C LYS A 112 -0.10 8.63 -14.73
N ALA A 113 0.69 7.94 -13.91
CA ALA A 113 0.81 6.49 -13.87
C ALA A 113 0.32 5.92 -12.53
N GLU A 114 -0.54 6.68 -11.83
CA GLU A 114 -1.22 6.28 -10.60
C GLU A 114 -2.72 6.23 -10.86
N GLU A 115 -3.33 5.10 -10.53
CA GLU A 115 -4.79 4.95 -10.56
C GLU A 115 -5.26 4.69 -9.13
N SER A 116 -5.95 5.67 -8.56
CA SER A 116 -6.49 5.60 -7.20
C SER A 116 -8.01 5.47 -7.23
N ARG A 117 -8.50 4.33 -6.74
CA ARG A 117 -9.93 4.02 -6.57
C ARG A 117 -10.17 3.44 -5.17
N PRO A 118 -11.37 3.59 -4.59
CA PRO A 118 -11.66 3.01 -3.27
C PRO A 118 -11.44 1.49 -3.21
N TYR A 119 -11.68 0.78 -4.31
CA TYR A 119 -11.60 -0.67 -4.41
C TYR A 119 -10.30 -1.21 -5.02
N SER A 120 -9.44 -0.34 -5.56
CA SER A 120 -8.16 -0.74 -6.13
C SER A 120 -7.17 0.42 -6.21
N TYR A 121 -5.90 0.13 -5.99
CA TYR A 121 -4.82 1.07 -6.27
C TYR A 121 -3.78 0.43 -7.19
N LYS A 122 -3.30 1.20 -8.15
CA LYS A 122 -2.27 0.79 -9.10
C LYS A 122 -1.27 1.92 -9.28
N VAL A 123 0.01 1.59 -9.27
CA VAL A 123 1.08 2.55 -9.53
C VAL A 123 2.26 1.92 -10.25
N TYR A 124 2.88 2.69 -11.13
CA TYR A 124 4.14 2.33 -11.77
C TYR A 124 5.34 2.89 -10.98
N LEU A 125 6.25 2.01 -10.59
CA LEU A 125 7.47 2.28 -9.83
C LEU A 125 8.64 2.43 -10.80
N ALA A 126 8.96 3.66 -11.20
CA ALA A 126 9.85 3.95 -12.32
C ALA A 126 11.30 3.47 -12.10
N ASP A 127 11.80 3.52 -10.86
CA ASP A 127 13.18 3.09 -10.57
C ASP A 127 13.36 1.56 -10.68
N TYR A 128 12.26 0.79 -10.70
CA TYR A 128 12.28 -0.67 -10.70
C TYR A 128 11.63 -1.29 -11.94
N ASP A 129 10.97 -0.49 -12.77
CA ASP A 129 10.14 -0.94 -13.88
C ASP A 129 9.04 -1.93 -13.44
N VAL A 130 8.47 -1.71 -12.25
CA VAL A 130 7.45 -2.59 -11.66
C VAL A 130 6.09 -1.88 -11.61
N THR A 131 5.03 -2.57 -12.00
CA THR A 131 3.66 -2.13 -11.68
C THR A 131 3.18 -2.83 -10.40
N ALA A 132 2.77 -2.07 -9.40
CA ALA A 132 2.23 -2.58 -8.14
C ALA A 132 0.72 -2.29 -8.06
N GLU A 133 -0.06 -3.32 -7.75
CA GLU A 133 -1.52 -3.24 -7.64
C GLU A 133 -2.00 -3.88 -6.33
N VAL A 134 -3.04 -3.31 -5.73
CA VAL A 134 -3.69 -3.86 -4.54
C VAL A 134 -5.22 -3.74 -4.63
N ALA A 135 -5.92 -4.82 -4.26
CA ALA A 135 -7.37 -4.84 -4.10
C ALA A 135 -7.74 -5.46 -2.73
N PRO A 136 -8.42 -4.73 -1.84
CA PRO A 136 -8.70 -5.19 -0.48
C PRO A 136 -10.07 -5.85 -0.33
N THR A 137 -10.18 -6.62 0.75
CA THR A 137 -11.43 -7.04 1.39
C THR A 137 -11.54 -6.33 2.75
N ASN A 138 -12.41 -6.80 3.64
CA ASN A 138 -12.49 -6.28 5.00
C ASN A 138 -11.16 -6.46 5.79
N ARG A 139 -10.45 -7.57 5.60
CA ARG A 139 -9.28 -7.94 6.44
C ARG A 139 -8.06 -8.44 5.67
N ALA A 140 -8.23 -8.81 4.41
CA ALA A 140 -7.16 -9.27 3.52
C ALA A 140 -7.04 -8.34 2.32
N ALA A 141 -5.93 -8.42 1.59
CA ALA A 141 -5.80 -7.82 0.27
C ALA A 141 -5.04 -8.75 -0.67
N GLN A 142 -5.36 -8.65 -1.96
CA GLN A 142 -4.59 -9.28 -3.02
C GLN A 142 -3.67 -8.24 -3.63
N PHE A 143 -2.38 -8.57 -3.69
CA PHE A 143 -1.38 -7.80 -4.40
C PHE A 143 -1.07 -8.46 -5.74
N ARG A 144 -0.83 -7.64 -6.75
CA ARG A 144 -0.21 -8.07 -8.01
C ARG A 144 0.99 -7.18 -8.28
N PHE A 145 2.15 -7.80 -8.44
CA PHE A 145 3.38 -7.12 -8.84
C PHE A 145 3.76 -7.63 -10.23
N THR A 146 3.75 -6.74 -11.22
CA THR A 146 4.21 -7.05 -12.58
C THR A 146 5.65 -6.59 -12.71
N PHE A 147 6.57 -7.55 -12.64
CA PHE A 147 8.00 -7.32 -12.81
C PHE A 147 8.39 -7.31 -14.28
N PRO A 148 9.48 -6.60 -14.63
CA PRO A 148 10.14 -6.78 -15.92
C PRO A 148 10.87 -8.14 -15.92
N GLU A 149 11.43 -8.52 -17.07
CA GLU A 149 12.41 -9.60 -17.10
C GLU A 149 13.63 -9.20 -16.24
N SER A 150 13.88 -9.94 -15.16
CA SER A 150 14.93 -9.64 -14.18
C SER A 150 15.37 -10.92 -13.47
N ASP A 151 16.67 -11.06 -13.26
CA ASP A 151 17.24 -12.12 -12.39
C ASP A 151 17.19 -11.74 -10.90
N ASP A 152 17.02 -10.44 -10.61
CA ASP A 152 17.01 -9.86 -9.27
C ASP A 152 15.67 -9.17 -9.03
N ALA A 153 14.65 -9.92 -8.59
CA ALA A 153 13.33 -9.41 -8.24
C ALA A 153 13.02 -9.72 -6.77
N HIS A 154 12.63 -8.70 -6.01
CA HIS A 154 12.42 -8.80 -4.57
C HIS A 154 11.07 -8.23 -4.17
N ILE A 155 10.43 -8.88 -3.21
CA ILE A 155 9.31 -8.32 -2.45
C ILE A 155 9.77 -8.13 -1.01
N ILE A 156 9.72 -6.89 -0.55
CA ILE A 156 10.16 -6.47 0.78
C ILE A 156 8.91 -6.31 1.65
N LEU A 157 8.88 -7.02 2.79
CA LEU A 157 7.86 -6.84 3.83
C LEU A 157 8.46 -6.08 5.02
N ASP A 158 8.12 -4.81 5.16
CA ASP A 158 8.60 -3.95 6.23
C ASP A 158 7.61 -3.93 7.40
N GLY A 159 7.98 -4.56 8.51
CA GLY A 159 7.20 -4.58 9.75
C GLY A 159 7.33 -3.31 10.60
N TYR A 160 8.08 -2.32 10.15
CA TYR A 160 8.45 -1.09 10.85
C TYR A 160 9.12 -1.28 12.22
N ALA A 161 9.59 -0.16 12.79
CA ALA A 161 10.09 -0.11 14.16
C ALA A 161 8.95 -0.28 15.18
N GLY A 162 9.27 -0.69 16.41
CA GLY A 162 8.28 -0.87 17.48
C GLY A 162 8.03 -2.33 17.90
N GLY A 163 8.92 -3.26 17.52
CA GLY A 163 8.89 -4.65 17.97
C GLY A 163 8.07 -5.56 17.05
N SER A 164 8.59 -5.82 15.86
CA SER A 164 8.02 -6.75 14.88
C SER A 164 8.78 -8.07 14.85
N MET A 165 8.15 -9.09 14.27
CA MET A 165 8.78 -10.38 13.99
C MET A 165 8.31 -10.86 12.62
N VAL A 166 9.25 -11.36 11.82
CA VAL A 166 9.00 -11.90 10.48
C VAL A 166 9.65 -13.27 10.38
N SER A 167 8.91 -14.22 9.80
CA SER A 167 9.37 -15.58 9.50
C SER A 167 9.00 -15.94 8.07
N VAL A 168 9.96 -16.50 7.34
CA VAL A 168 9.79 -16.92 5.95
C VAL A 168 9.77 -18.45 5.91
N ASP A 169 8.74 -19.02 5.30
CA ASP A 169 8.62 -20.44 4.97
C ASP A 169 8.67 -20.57 3.43
N PRO A 170 9.86 -20.83 2.85
CA PRO A 170 10.03 -20.93 1.40
C PRO A 170 9.25 -22.09 0.79
N VAL A 171 9.11 -23.21 1.51
CA VAL A 171 8.41 -24.41 1.03
C VAL A 171 6.91 -24.12 0.83
N LYS A 172 6.32 -23.30 1.72
CA LYS A 172 4.91 -22.89 1.60
C LYS A 172 4.72 -21.57 0.86
N ARG A 173 5.78 -20.96 0.33
CA ARG A 173 5.76 -19.62 -0.29
C ARG A 173 5.07 -18.60 0.61
N ARG A 174 5.44 -18.59 1.89
CA ARG A 174 4.70 -17.85 2.91
C ARG A 174 5.62 -17.01 3.77
N ILE A 175 5.21 -15.78 4.03
CA ILE A 175 5.77 -14.93 5.08
C ILE A 175 4.72 -14.77 6.17
N THR A 176 5.10 -14.99 7.41
CA THR A 176 4.23 -14.82 8.59
C THR A 176 4.92 -13.95 9.61
N GLY A 177 4.14 -13.29 10.46
CA GLY A 177 4.73 -12.43 11.45
C GLY A 177 3.72 -11.63 12.23
N TYR A 178 4.24 -10.66 12.96
CA TYR A 178 3.44 -9.65 13.62
C TYR A 178 4.14 -8.29 13.65
N VAL A 179 3.32 -7.26 13.83
CA VAL A 179 3.76 -5.89 14.11
C VAL A 179 3.09 -5.35 15.38
N ARG A 180 3.81 -4.47 16.09
CA ARG A 180 3.39 -3.88 17.38
C ARG A 180 3.53 -2.36 17.42
N ASN A 181 4.01 -1.74 16.34
CA ASN A 181 4.14 -0.29 16.21
C ASN A 181 2.80 0.40 16.52
N ASN A 182 2.81 1.44 17.35
CA ASN A 182 1.60 2.17 17.76
C ASN A 182 1.97 3.54 18.35
N HIS A 183 0.96 4.39 18.54
CA HIS A 183 1.09 5.71 19.16
C HIS A 183 0.27 5.82 20.47
N GLY A 184 0.28 4.74 21.27
CA GLY A 184 -0.44 4.65 22.54
C GLY A 184 -1.84 4.06 22.40
N GLY A 185 -2.55 3.95 23.53
CA GLY A 185 -3.93 3.45 23.58
C GLY A 185 -4.07 1.93 23.36
N VAL A 186 -2.98 1.17 23.47
CA VAL A 186 -2.98 -0.28 23.29
C VAL A 186 -2.46 -1.01 24.54
N PRO A 187 -2.93 -2.24 24.83
CA PRO A 187 -2.38 -3.07 25.91
C PRO A 187 -0.94 -3.54 25.63
N ASP A 188 -0.22 -3.97 26.67
CA ASP A 188 1.17 -4.46 26.56
C ASP A 188 1.34 -5.62 25.57
N ASN A 189 0.32 -6.48 25.45
CA ASN A 189 0.30 -7.65 24.56
C ASN A 189 -0.30 -7.35 23.18
N PHE A 190 -0.40 -6.08 22.76
CA PHE A 190 -0.95 -5.70 21.46
C PHE A 190 -0.09 -6.20 20.29
N HIS A 191 -0.76 -6.83 19.31
CA HIS A 191 -0.17 -7.38 18.09
C HIS A 191 -1.17 -7.30 16.93
N ASN A 192 -0.68 -7.04 15.73
CA ASN A 192 -1.35 -7.40 14.48
C ASN A 192 -0.54 -8.50 13.82
N TYR A 193 -1.16 -9.67 13.65
CA TYR A 193 -0.57 -10.83 13.01
C TYR A 193 -0.94 -10.83 11.52
N PHE A 194 0.04 -11.14 10.68
CA PHE A 194 -0.16 -11.20 9.23
C PHE A 194 0.36 -12.51 8.65
N VAL A 195 -0.22 -12.86 7.50
CA VAL A 195 0.22 -13.95 6.63
C VAL A 195 0.20 -13.42 5.20
N ALA A 196 1.32 -13.52 4.49
CA ALA A 196 1.42 -13.23 3.08
C ALA A 196 1.78 -14.53 2.34
N GLU A 197 0.98 -14.90 1.35
CA GLU A 197 1.17 -16.08 0.50
C GLU A 197 1.51 -15.64 -0.91
N PHE A 198 2.44 -16.35 -1.54
CA PHE A 198 2.97 -16.01 -2.86
C PHE A 198 2.70 -17.15 -3.84
N ASP A 199 2.43 -16.80 -5.08
CA ASP A 199 2.16 -17.74 -6.17
C ASP A 199 3.44 -18.20 -6.91
N HIS A 200 4.60 -17.60 -6.57
CA HIS A 200 5.92 -17.94 -7.11
C HIS A 200 6.86 -18.47 -6.01
N ASP A 201 7.78 -19.36 -6.41
CA ASP A 201 8.80 -19.90 -5.51
C ASP A 201 9.83 -18.83 -5.11
N PHE A 202 10.32 -18.92 -3.86
CA PHE A 202 11.42 -18.08 -3.41
C PHE A 202 12.75 -18.71 -3.83
N THR A 203 13.53 -17.98 -4.63
CA THR A 203 14.93 -18.33 -4.93
C THR A 203 15.88 -17.80 -3.86
N VAL A 204 15.48 -16.75 -3.15
CA VAL A 204 16.19 -16.13 -2.03
C VAL A 204 15.19 -15.73 -0.94
N SER A 205 15.60 -15.89 0.32
CA SER A 205 14.85 -15.41 1.49
C SER A 205 15.81 -14.89 2.54
N GLN A 206 15.64 -13.63 2.94
CA GLN A 206 16.45 -12.99 3.97
C GLN A 206 15.55 -12.18 4.90
N THR A 207 15.99 -11.99 6.14
CA THR A 207 15.35 -11.10 7.12
C THR A 207 16.37 -10.05 7.55
N TRP A 208 15.92 -8.93 8.09
CA TRP A 208 16.82 -7.92 8.63
C TRP A 208 16.42 -7.50 10.05
N ASP A 209 17.39 -7.01 10.80
CA ASP A 209 17.16 -6.50 12.15
C ASP A 209 16.80 -5.00 12.18
N GLY A 210 16.55 -4.45 13.36
CA GLY A 210 16.22 -3.04 13.54
C GLY A 210 17.31 -2.04 13.10
N LYS A 211 18.50 -2.50 12.71
CA LYS A 211 19.58 -1.67 12.15
C LYS A 211 19.63 -1.76 10.61
N GLY A 212 18.75 -2.53 9.99
CA GLY A 212 18.75 -2.78 8.55
C GLY A 212 19.89 -3.70 8.11
N GLN A 213 20.44 -4.51 9.02
CA GLN A 213 21.42 -5.54 8.69
C GLN A 213 20.66 -6.80 8.30
N VAL A 214 20.88 -7.22 7.05
CA VAL A 214 20.36 -8.45 6.44
C VAL A 214 21.18 -9.66 6.89
#